data_AF-A0A432RRL2-F1
#
_entry.id   AF-A0A432RRL2-F1
#
_cell.length_a   1.000
_cell.length_b   1.000
_cell.length_c   1.000
_cell.angle_alpha   90.00
_cell.angle_beta   90.00
_cell.angle_gamma   90.00
#
_symmetry.space_group_name_H-M   'P 1'
#
loop_
_entity.id
_entity.type
_entity.pdbx_description
1 polymer ?
#
loop_
_entity_poly.entity_id
_entity_poly.type
_entity_poly.pdbx_seq_one_letter_code
_entity_poly.pdbx_strand_id
1 'polypeptide(L)'
;MNLKKLSLEELEELFYEVKEEIQKRKEKKFFFFSTPKCYAPKHGPAYVARLYFDGEYIQREFLPSNGKEWCKKQKLYKETWEIELMELDVIEVRLESGSLDKREWYQIINGELEKLSDMSEAKNKLKI
;
A
#
# COMPACT_ATOMS: atom_id res chain seq x y z
N MET A 1 0.36 27.60 -20.94
CA MET A 1 1.12 26.63 -21.76
C MET A 1 0.20 26.02 -22.81
N ASN A 2 0.65 25.84 -24.04
CA ASN A 2 -0.16 25.23 -25.11
C ASN A 2 0.39 23.85 -25.44
N LEU A 3 -0.23 22.80 -24.88
CA LEU A 3 0.21 21.41 -25.01
C LEU A 3 0.35 20.95 -26.47
N LYS A 4 -0.46 21.52 -27.39
CA LYS A 4 -0.43 21.16 -28.82
C LYS A 4 0.85 21.57 -29.54
N LYS A 5 1.71 22.38 -28.91
CA LYS A 5 2.97 22.85 -29.47
C LYS A 5 4.19 22.11 -28.92
N LEU A 6 4.00 21.24 -27.92
CA LEU A 6 5.07 20.45 -27.32
C LEU A 6 5.30 19.18 -28.15
N SER A 7 6.56 18.78 -28.23
CA SER A 7 6.97 17.46 -28.72
C SER A 7 6.55 16.35 -27.73
N LEU A 8 6.63 15.10 -28.18
CA LEU A 8 6.32 13.95 -27.31
C LEU A 8 7.24 13.91 -26.09
N GLU A 9 8.55 14.14 -26.26
CA GLU A 9 9.54 14.14 -25.18
C GLU A 9 9.24 15.24 -24.15
N GLU A 10 8.92 16.46 -24.59
CA GLU A 10 8.54 17.56 -23.69
C GLU A 10 7.22 17.27 -22.93
N LEU A 11 6.30 16.52 -23.54
CA LEU A 11 5.07 16.10 -22.87
C LEU A 11 5.34 15.01 -21.83
N GLU A 12 6.25 14.07 -22.09
CA GLU A 12 6.66 13.04 -21.14
C GLU A 12 7.41 13.62 -19.94
N GLU A 13 8.31 14.57 -20.19
CA GLU A 13 9.05 15.29 -19.14
C GLU A 13 8.10 16.13 -18.28
N LEU A 14 7.22 16.92 -18.92
CA LEU A 14 6.18 17.67 -18.21
C LEU A 14 5.25 16.75 -17.41
N PHE A 15 4.88 15.59 -17.95
CA PHE A 15 4.05 14.63 -17.22
C PHE A 15 4.76 14.13 -15.96
N TYR A 16 6.06 13.85 -16.06
CA TYR A 16 6.87 13.45 -14.92
C TYR A 16 6.95 14.55 -13.86
N GLU A 17 7.27 15.78 -14.26
CA GLU A 17 7.34 16.94 -13.35
C GLU A 17 6.00 17.19 -12.65
N VAL A 18 4.89 17.13 -13.40
CA VAL A 18 3.54 17.28 -12.84
C VAL A 18 3.23 16.15 -11.86
N LYS A 19 3.60 14.90 -12.17
CA LYS A 19 3.40 13.76 -11.26
C LYS A 19 4.20 13.94 -9.96
N GLU A 20 5.44 14.40 -10.06
CA GLU A 20 6.30 14.70 -8.91
C GLU A 20 5.73 15.84 -8.06
N GLU A 21 5.32 16.94 -8.68
CA GLU A 21 4.78 18.11 -7.98
C GLU A 21 3.43 17.81 -7.31
N ILE A 22 2.60 16.98 -7.96
CA ILE A 22 1.38 16.44 -7.35
C ILE A 22 1.74 15.60 -6.12
N GLN A 23 2.76 14.73 -6.19
CA GLN A 23 3.19 13.96 -5.01
C GLN A 23 3.71 14.85 -3.88
N LYS A 24 4.48 15.89 -4.18
CA LYS A 24 4.99 16.84 -3.17
C LYS A 24 3.87 17.60 -2.46
N ARG A 25 2.79 17.93 -3.19
CA ARG A 25 1.64 18.67 -2.66
C ARG A 25 0.55 17.79 -2.06
N LYS A 26 0.58 16.49 -2.29
CA LYS A 26 -0.38 15.55 -1.73
C LYS A 26 -0.21 15.50 -0.22
N GLU A 27 -1.29 15.81 0.48
CA GLU A 27 -1.35 15.65 1.92
C GLU A 27 -1.14 14.19 2.28
N LYS A 28 -0.18 13.95 3.15
CA LYS A 28 0.02 12.65 3.75
C LYS A 28 -1.07 12.41 4.78
N LYS A 29 -1.67 11.22 4.77
CA LYS A 29 -2.71 10.84 5.73
C LYS A 29 -2.27 9.64 6.56
N PHE A 30 -2.70 9.64 7.82
CA PHE A 30 -2.47 8.54 8.73
C PHE A 30 -3.59 7.51 8.61
N PHE A 31 -3.20 6.25 8.50
CA PHE A 31 -4.11 5.11 8.47
C PHE A 31 -3.78 4.13 9.58
N PHE A 32 -4.83 3.58 10.18
CA PHE A 32 -4.73 2.61 11.25
C PHE A 32 -5.14 1.23 10.78
N PHE A 33 -4.26 0.24 10.99
CA PHE A 33 -4.56 -1.16 10.76
C PHE A 33 -4.39 -1.94 12.04
N SER A 34 -5.20 -2.99 12.21
CA SER A 34 -5.09 -3.89 13.35
C SER A 34 -5.49 -5.31 12.96
N THR A 35 -4.83 -6.29 13.56
CA THR A 35 -5.32 -7.67 13.50
C THR A 35 -6.67 -7.74 14.24
N PRO A 36 -7.77 -8.21 13.63
CA PRO A 36 -9.10 -8.17 14.25
C PRO A 36 -9.26 -9.12 15.46
N LYS A 37 -8.35 -10.10 15.58
CA LYS A 37 -8.26 -11.06 16.68
C LYS A 37 -6.82 -11.50 16.85
N CYS A 38 -6.54 -12.29 17.90
CA CYS A 38 -5.24 -12.95 18.07
C CYS A 38 -4.86 -13.71 16.78
N TYR A 39 -3.80 -13.21 16.13
CA TYR A 39 -3.26 -13.70 14.88
C TYR A 39 -2.38 -14.93 15.10
N ALA A 40 -2.54 -15.92 14.23
CA ALA A 40 -1.75 -17.15 14.21
C ALA A 40 -0.93 -17.19 12.91
N PRO A 41 0.40 -17.10 12.92
CA PRO A 41 1.17 -17.03 11.68
C PRO A 41 1.27 -18.40 10.98
N LYS A 42 0.26 -18.74 10.17
CA LYS A 42 0.23 -19.98 9.37
C LYS A 42 0.89 -19.81 8.00
N HIS A 43 0.62 -18.68 7.35
CA HIS A 43 1.11 -18.34 6.00
C HIS A 43 2.17 -17.23 6.02
N GLY A 44 2.68 -16.91 7.21
CA GLY A 44 3.59 -15.80 7.50
C GLY A 44 3.06 -14.89 8.61
N PRO A 45 3.82 -13.84 8.99
CA PRO A 45 3.38 -12.86 9.96
C PRO A 45 2.28 -11.97 9.37
N ALA A 46 1.52 -11.32 10.26
CA ALA A 46 0.72 -10.16 9.89
C ALA A 46 1.62 -9.00 9.45
N TYR A 47 1.17 -8.22 8.46
CA TYR A 47 1.90 -7.06 7.96
C TYR A 47 1.00 -6.07 7.23
N VAL A 48 1.55 -4.87 7.07
CA VAL A 48 1.13 -3.88 6.07
C VAL A 48 2.37 -3.54 5.23
N ALA A 49 2.24 -3.56 3.91
CA ALA A 49 3.34 -3.25 3.00
C ALA A 49 2.89 -2.29 1.90
N ARG A 50 3.71 -1.28 1.61
CA ARG A 50 3.56 -0.47 0.39
C ARG A 50 4.09 -1.25 -0.81
N LEU A 51 3.35 -1.26 -1.90
CA LEU A 51 3.75 -1.86 -3.15
C LEU A 51 4.39 -0.82 -4.06
N TYR A 52 5.41 -1.24 -4.80
CA TYR A 52 6.06 -0.42 -5.81
C TYR A 52 6.69 -1.32 -6.88
N PHE A 53 6.98 -0.75 -8.04
CA PHE A 53 7.76 -1.45 -9.07
C PHE A 53 9.26 -1.25 -8.82
N ASP A 54 10.00 -2.35 -8.89
CA ASP A 54 11.45 -2.35 -9.05
C ASP A 54 11.76 -3.10 -10.36
N GLY A 55 12.00 -2.32 -11.42
CA GLY A 55 12.00 -2.81 -12.79
C GLY A 55 10.64 -3.41 -13.19
N GLU A 56 10.62 -4.69 -13.54
CA GLU A 56 9.40 -5.39 -13.98
C GLU A 56 8.64 -6.08 -12.83
N TYR A 57 9.23 -6.12 -11.63
CA TYR A 57 8.71 -6.87 -10.49
C TYR A 57 8.06 -5.94 -9.47
N ILE A 58 7.01 -6.44 -8.83
CA ILE A 58 6.38 -5.75 -7.70
C ILE A 58 7.11 -6.14 -6.42
N GLN A 59 7.64 -5.14 -5.75
CA GLN A 59 8.28 -5.27 -4.44
C GLN A 59 7.35 -4.80 -3.33
N ARG A 60 7.75 -5.14 -2.10
CA ARG A 60 7.04 -4.81 -0.86
C ARG A 60 7.97 -4.06 0.07
N GLU A 61 7.60 -2.83 0.41
CA GLU A 61 8.18 -2.10 1.52
C GLU A 61 7.32 -2.39 2.77
N PHE A 62 7.82 -3.24 3.67
CA PHE A 62 7.10 -3.58 4.90
C PHE A 62 7.15 -2.41 5.88
N LEU A 63 5.98 -1.92 6.28
CA LEU A 63 5.86 -0.77 7.15
C LEU A 63 5.98 -1.21 8.63
N PRO A 64 6.66 -0.42 9.47
CA PRO A 64 6.85 -0.74 10.88
C PRO A 64 5.50 -0.81 11.60
N SER A 65 5.35 -1.80 12.48
CA SER A 65 4.20 -1.92 13.37
C SER A 65 4.48 -1.23 14.71
N ASN A 66 3.41 -1.02 15.48
CA ASN A 66 3.50 -0.56 16.87
C ASN A 66 3.96 -1.66 17.85
N GLY A 67 4.37 -2.83 17.34
CA GLY A 67 4.78 -3.99 18.12
C GLY A 67 3.66 -5.01 18.39
N LYS A 68 4.07 -6.16 18.96
CA LYS A 68 3.20 -7.31 19.20
C LYS A 68 2.72 -7.37 20.63
N GLU A 69 1.41 -7.52 20.81
CA GLU A 69 0.78 -7.87 22.06
C GLU A 69 0.51 -9.39 22.09
N TRP A 70 1.27 -10.14 22.89
CA TRP A 70 1.12 -11.59 22.95
C TRP A 70 -0.16 -12.01 23.67
N CYS A 71 -0.94 -12.87 23.02
CA CYS A 71 -2.12 -13.47 23.63
C CYS A 71 -1.73 -14.59 24.60
N LYS A 72 -2.62 -14.93 25.56
CA LYS A 72 -2.39 -15.98 26.58
C LYS A 72 -1.97 -17.35 26.03
N LYS A 73 -2.26 -17.64 24.75
CA LYS A 73 -1.79 -18.84 24.05
C LYS A 73 -0.47 -18.51 23.34
N GLN A 74 0.58 -19.26 23.67
CA GLN A 74 1.91 -19.10 23.08
C GLN A 74 1.84 -19.04 21.54
N LYS A 75 2.57 -18.09 20.93
CA LYS A 75 2.64 -17.81 19.48
C LYS A 75 1.46 -17.08 18.84
N LEU A 76 0.39 -16.77 19.59
CA LEU A 76 -0.67 -15.89 19.10
C LEU A 76 -0.43 -14.46 19.57
N TYR A 77 -0.69 -13.48 18.70
CA TYR A 77 -0.46 -12.08 19.04
C TYR A 77 -1.49 -11.16 18.37
N LYS A 78 -1.68 -9.97 18.93
CA LYS A 78 -2.29 -8.84 18.21
C LYS A 78 -1.20 -7.88 17.79
N GLU A 79 -1.42 -7.19 16.68
CA GLU A 79 -0.48 -6.21 16.15
C GLU A 79 -1.26 -5.07 15.50
N THR A 80 -0.72 -3.86 15.59
CA THR A 80 -1.31 -2.65 15.03
C THR A 80 -0.28 -1.86 14.25
N TRP A 81 -0.76 -1.06 13.31
CA TRP A 81 0.05 -0.16 12.50
C TRP A 81 -0.62 1.20 12.49
N GLU A 82 0.18 2.25 12.66
CA GLU A 82 -0.18 3.63 12.38
C GLU A 82 0.81 4.09 11.30
N ILE A 83 0.33 4.25 10.07
CA ILE A 83 1.20 4.48 8.92
C ILE A 83 0.78 5.72 8.14
N GLU A 84 1.80 6.44 7.70
CA GLU A 84 1.65 7.59 6.84
C GLU A 84 1.67 7.13 5.37
N LEU A 85 0.56 7.33 4.67
CA LEU A 85 0.41 6.98 3.25
C LEU A 85 0.06 8.23 2.42
N MET A 86 0.45 8.19 1.15
CA MET A 86 0.18 9.23 0.17
C MET A 86 -0.96 8.81 -0.75
N GLU A 87 -1.66 9.79 -1.28
CA GLU A 87 -2.65 9.57 -2.33
C GLU A 87 -2.04 8.82 -3.53
N LEU A 88 -2.76 7.81 -4.03
CA LEU A 88 -2.33 6.79 -5.00
C LEU A 88 -1.36 5.72 -4.51
N ASP A 89 -0.89 5.76 -3.25
CA ASP A 89 -0.17 4.61 -2.68
C ASP A 89 -1.03 3.36 -2.81
N VAL A 90 -0.40 2.27 -3.22
CA VAL A 90 -1.02 0.94 -3.25
C VAL A 90 -0.39 0.12 -2.15
N ILE A 91 -1.22 -0.48 -1.30
CA ILE A 91 -0.77 -1.29 -0.17
C ILE A 91 -1.30 -2.72 -0.28
N GLU A 92 -0.55 -3.65 0.29
CA GLU A 92 -0.97 -5.01 0.56
C GLU A 92 -0.96 -5.23 2.07
N VAL A 93 -2.04 -5.82 2.59
CA VAL A 93 -2.15 -6.15 4.02
C VAL A 93 -2.42 -7.64 4.20
N ARG A 94 -1.91 -8.17 5.30
CA ARG A 94 -2.28 -9.48 5.83
C ARG A 94 -2.59 -9.31 7.31
N LEU A 95 -3.87 -9.14 7.64
CA LEU A 95 -4.32 -8.89 9.02
C LEU A 95 -5.03 -10.10 9.63
N GLU A 96 -5.48 -11.03 8.80
CA GLU A 96 -6.17 -12.24 9.22
C GLU A 96 -5.37 -13.50 8.93
N SER A 97 -5.56 -14.50 9.79
CA SER A 97 -5.07 -15.85 9.60
C SER A 97 -6.23 -16.81 9.43
N GLY A 98 -6.11 -17.72 8.47
CA GLY A 98 -7.12 -18.70 8.11
C GLY A 98 -6.51 -19.98 7.53
N SER A 99 -7.38 -20.83 6.98
CA SER A 99 -6.94 -21.97 6.15
C SER A 99 -6.24 -21.48 4.89
N LEU A 100 -6.76 -20.42 4.28
CA LEU A 100 -6.18 -19.76 3.12
C LEU A 100 -5.37 -18.54 3.55
N ASP A 101 -4.40 -18.17 2.72
CA ASP A 101 -3.64 -16.94 2.85
C ASP A 101 -4.51 -15.76 2.43
N LYS A 102 -5.05 -15.04 3.43
CA LYS A 102 -5.90 -13.88 3.21
C LYS A 102 -5.05 -12.62 3.11
N ARG A 103 -4.85 -12.14 1.88
CA ARG A 103 -4.28 -10.83 1.58
C ARG A 103 -5.35 -9.93 1.02
N GLU A 104 -5.26 -8.65 1.34
CA GLU A 104 -6.11 -7.62 0.79
C GLU A 104 -5.24 -6.50 0.22
N TRP A 105 -5.73 -5.84 -0.82
CA TRP A 105 -5.04 -4.75 -1.48
C TRP A 105 -5.91 -3.51 -1.44
N TYR A 106 -5.28 -2.35 -1.28
CA TYR A 106 -5.95 -1.07 -1.26
C TYR A 106 -5.16 -0.04 -2.06
N GLN A 107 -5.87 0.94 -2.63
CA GLN A 107 -5.29 2.17 -3.14
C GLN A 107 -5.82 3.35 -2.33
N ILE A 108 -4.97 4.34 -2.07
CA ILE A 108 -5.42 5.60 -1.46
C ILE A 108 -6.04 6.48 -2.54
N ILE A 109 -7.35 6.77 -2.44
CA ILE A 109 -8.10 7.63 -3.36
C ILE A 109 -8.91 8.66 -2.56
N ASN A 110 -8.74 9.94 -2.87
CA ASN A 110 -9.27 11.07 -2.11
C ASN A 110 -8.93 10.99 -0.61
N GLY A 111 -7.81 10.35 -0.30
CA GLY A 111 -7.33 10.04 1.04
C GLY A 111 -8.21 9.08 1.83
N GLU A 112 -8.94 8.19 1.16
CA GLU A 112 -9.60 7.02 1.73
C GLU A 112 -9.00 5.73 1.15
N LEU A 113 -9.19 4.61 1.85
CA LEU A 113 -8.78 3.29 1.38
C LEU A 113 -9.82 2.71 0.42
N GLU A 114 -9.53 2.71 -0.87
CA GLU A 114 -10.32 2.00 -1.87
C GLU A 114 -9.83 0.56 -1.99
N LYS A 115 -10.70 -0.42 -1.71
CA LYS A 115 -10.35 -1.84 -1.75
C LYS A 115 -10.24 -2.32 -3.20
N LEU A 116 -9.12 -2.98 -3.51
CA LEU A 116 -8.88 -3.62 -4.79
C LEU A 116 -9.27 -5.10 -4.73
N SER A 117 -9.66 -5.64 -5.87
CA SER A 117 -10.11 -7.03 -6.00
C SER A 117 -8.99 -8.04 -5.81
N ASP A 118 -7.83 -7.80 -6.45
CA ASP A 118 -6.70 -8.71 -6.42
C ASP A 118 -5.35 -8.03 -6.76
N MET A 119 -4.29 -8.85 -6.79
CA MET A 119 -2.93 -8.44 -7.16
C MET A 119 -2.83 -7.91 -8.60
N SER A 120 -3.67 -8.38 -9.52
CA SER A 120 -3.68 -7.92 -10.92
C SER A 120 -4.21 -6.49 -11.01
N GLU A 121 -5.27 -6.19 -10.27
CA GLU A 121 -5.78 -4.82 -10.14
C GLU A 121 -4.74 -3.91 -9.46
N ALA A 122 -4.14 -4.36 -8.35
CA ALA A 122 -3.05 -3.62 -7.70
C ALA A 122 -1.90 -3.31 -8.66
N LYS A 123 -1.50 -4.30 -9.49
CA LYS A 123 -0.49 -4.11 -10.54
C LYS A 123 -0.89 -3.06 -11.56
N ASN A 124 -2.15 -3.02 -11.96
CA ASN A 124 -2.64 -2.01 -12.91
C ASN A 124 -2.63 -0.60 -12.29
N LYS A 125 -3.01 -0.47 -11.03
CA LYS A 125 -2.99 0.81 -10.31
C LYS A 125 -1.58 1.37 -10.12
N LEU A 126 -0.58 0.50 -9.92
CA LEU A 126 0.83 0.89 -9.79
C LEU A 126 1.46 1.44 -11.08
N LYS A 127 0.88 1.16 -12.25
CA LYS A 127 1.41 1.63 -13.55
C LYS A 127 0.98 3.06 -13.91
N ILE A 128 0.00 3.60 -13.18
CA ILE A 128 -0.64 4.91 -13.44
C ILE A 128 0.18 6.02 -12.77
#